data_AF-A0A3D3T028-F1
#
_entry.id   AF-A0A3D3T028-F1
#
_cell.length_a   1.000
_cell.length_b   1.000
_cell.length_c   1.000
_cell.angle_alpha   90.00
_cell.angle_beta   90.00
_cell.angle_gamma   90.00
#
_symmetry.space_group_name_H-M   'P 1'
#
loop_
_entity.id
_entity.type
_entity.pdbx_description
1 polymer ?
#
loop_
_entity_poly.entity_id
_entity_poly.type
_entity_poly.pdbx_seq_one_letter_code
_entity_poly.pdbx_strand_id
1 'polypeptide(L)'
;SDGKPPNVPAWTKSLGPGVLTKPYGEPSKHEAHVQRRTVDWLTADRIASISFTPLGDLKGIITPSGVVFERYHAGLPEINPQQHYLMIHGKVKRPIILSMDELMRFPSVSVIRFLECPANGGMEWRGAQMNRVQFTHGMLSCCEWTGVLLSTVLEEVGLEKDARWILAEGADGSHMSRSIPIEKALDDAMIVYAQNGEALRP
;
A
#
# COMPACT_ATOMS: atom_id res chain seq x y z
N SER A 1 2.29 25.26 32.55
CA SER A 1 1.04 24.90 31.84
C SER A 1 0.08 24.31 32.84
N ASP A 2 -1.21 24.60 32.71
CA ASP A 2 -2.25 24.25 33.68
C ASP A 2 -2.50 22.74 33.80
N GLY A 3 -1.91 21.93 32.90
CA GLY A 3 -1.95 20.47 32.97
C GLY A 3 -0.80 19.83 33.76
N LYS A 4 0.18 20.60 34.26
CA LYS A 4 1.28 20.05 35.07
C LYS A 4 0.86 19.90 36.53
N PRO A 5 1.12 18.75 37.19
CA PRO A 5 0.94 18.61 38.64
C PRO A 5 1.69 19.73 39.41
N PRO A 6 1.10 20.26 40.51
CA PRO A 6 -0.10 19.80 41.22
C PRO A 6 -1.44 20.35 40.68
N ASN A 7 -1.46 21.07 39.56
CA ASN A 7 -2.71 21.61 39.01
C ASN A 7 -3.63 20.49 38.51
N VAL A 8 -4.95 20.65 38.71
CA VAL A 8 -5.97 19.73 38.18
C VAL A 8 -6.29 20.12 36.72
N PRO A 9 -5.96 19.27 35.73
CA PRO A 9 -6.16 19.61 34.33
C PRO A 9 -7.62 19.81 33.96
N ALA A 10 -7.90 20.68 32.98
CA ALA A 10 -9.28 21.03 32.61
C ALA A 10 -10.10 19.82 32.11
N TRP A 11 -9.47 18.88 31.38
CA TRP A 11 -10.15 17.71 30.80
C TRP A 11 -10.63 16.69 31.83
N THR A 12 -10.23 16.80 33.10
CA THR A 12 -10.75 15.93 34.17
C THR A 12 -12.02 16.51 34.82
N LYS A 13 -12.47 17.70 34.40
CA LYS A 13 -13.59 18.43 35.03
C LYS A 13 -14.91 18.34 34.26
N SER A 14 -14.93 17.69 33.10
CA SER A 14 -16.11 17.52 32.26
C SER A 14 -16.08 16.18 31.53
N LEU A 15 -17.26 15.66 31.16
CA LEU A 15 -17.36 14.49 30.30
C LEU A 15 -16.86 14.81 28.89
N GLY A 16 -16.26 13.81 28.24
CA GLY A 16 -15.90 13.87 26.82
C GLY A 16 -17.02 13.38 25.90
N PRO A 17 -16.75 13.31 24.58
CA PRO A 17 -17.68 12.72 23.61
C PRO A 17 -17.98 11.25 23.92
N GLY A 18 -19.19 10.80 23.56
CA GLY A 18 -19.61 9.41 23.71
C GLY A 18 -19.03 8.48 22.63
N VAL A 19 -19.24 7.17 22.82
CA VAL A 19 -18.96 6.17 21.78
C VAL A 19 -19.71 6.50 20.49
N LEU A 20 -19.18 6.06 19.34
CA LEU A 20 -19.73 6.32 17.99
C LEU A 20 -19.69 7.80 17.53
N THR A 21 -19.08 8.72 18.27
CA THR A 21 -18.85 10.11 17.78
C THR A 21 -18.00 10.14 16.50
N LYS A 22 -17.04 9.21 16.40
CA LYS A 22 -16.24 8.95 15.19
C LYS A 22 -16.29 7.45 14.90
N PRO A 23 -17.24 6.98 14.07
CA PRO A 23 -17.42 5.55 13.80
C PRO A 23 -16.20 4.88 13.15
N TYR A 24 -15.41 5.65 12.39
CA TYR A 24 -14.09 5.27 11.92
C TYR A 24 -13.07 6.25 12.52
N GLY A 25 -12.05 5.72 13.19
CA GLY A 25 -11.09 6.52 13.94
C GLY A 25 -10.20 7.40 13.05
N GLU A 26 -9.83 8.56 13.57
CA GLU A 26 -8.85 9.47 12.96
C GLU A 26 -7.74 9.79 13.98
N PRO A 27 -6.52 10.12 13.52
CA PRO A 27 -5.49 10.62 14.41
C PRO A 27 -5.96 11.83 15.23
N SER A 28 -5.38 11.97 16.42
CA SER A 28 -5.56 13.17 17.24
C SER A 28 -5.15 14.42 16.45
N LYS A 29 -5.85 15.55 16.65
CA LYS A 29 -5.46 16.85 16.08
C LYS A 29 -4.03 17.28 16.49
N HIS A 30 -3.50 16.72 17.58
CA HIS A 30 -2.15 16.99 18.05
C HIS A 30 -1.07 16.22 17.24
N GLU A 31 -1.48 15.24 16.44
CA GLU A 31 -0.64 14.44 15.54
C GLU A 31 -0.77 14.87 14.07
N ALA A 32 -1.30 16.07 13.80
CA ALA A 32 -1.52 16.57 12.42
C ALA A 32 -0.23 16.68 11.57
N HIS A 33 0.94 16.58 12.19
CA HIS A 33 2.22 16.58 11.51
C HIS A 33 2.56 15.21 10.88
N VAL A 34 1.92 14.13 11.34
CA VAL A 34 2.10 12.75 10.86
C VAL A 34 1.27 12.55 9.60
N GLN A 35 1.81 13.00 8.47
CA GLN A 35 1.14 12.95 7.17
C GLN A 35 2.13 12.66 6.06
N ARG A 36 1.61 12.15 4.94
CA ARG A 36 2.36 12.07 3.68
C ARG A 36 2.84 13.46 3.27
N ARG A 37 3.99 13.53 2.63
CA ARG A 37 4.49 14.75 1.98
C ARG A 37 4.95 14.41 0.57
N THR A 38 5.09 15.42 -0.27
CA THR A 38 5.73 15.31 -1.59
C THR A 38 6.76 16.42 -1.75
N VAL A 39 7.57 16.33 -2.79
CA VAL A 39 8.58 17.32 -3.15
C VAL A 39 8.25 17.81 -4.55
N ASP A 40 7.72 19.03 -4.66
CA ASP A 40 7.12 19.53 -5.90
C ASP A 40 8.10 19.60 -7.10
N TRP A 41 9.41 19.74 -6.84
CA TRP A 41 10.42 19.81 -7.90
C TRP A 41 10.93 18.44 -8.36
N LEU A 42 10.55 17.35 -7.69
CA LEU A 42 11.08 16.01 -7.96
C LEU A 42 10.55 15.41 -9.27
N THR A 43 9.33 15.78 -9.66
CA THR A 43 8.66 15.31 -10.87
C THR A 43 8.01 16.48 -11.61
N ALA A 44 7.66 16.29 -12.88
CA ALA A 44 7.06 17.34 -13.71
C ALA A 44 5.65 17.75 -13.24
N ASP A 45 4.91 16.81 -12.65
CA ASP A 45 3.57 17.01 -12.09
C ASP A 45 3.35 16.13 -10.85
N ARG A 46 2.15 16.21 -10.25
CA ARG A 46 1.72 15.39 -9.09
C ARG A 46 0.99 14.10 -9.47
N ILE A 47 0.69 13.87 -10.75
CA ILE A 47 -0.04 12.71 -11.27
C ILE A 47 0.91 11.53 -11.47
N ALA A 48 2.06 11.77 -12.10
CA ALA A 48 3.14 10.79 -12.26
C ALA A 48 4.22 10.99 -11.18
N SER A 49 3.81 11.01 -9.92
CA SER A 49 4.62 11.49 -8.80
C SER A 49 4.72 10.52 -7.62
N ILE A 50 5.34 10.99 -6.53
CA ILE A 50 5.69 10.22 -5.34
C ILE A 50 5.33 11.02 -4.09
N SER A 51 4.75 10.35 -3.11
CA SER A 51 4.63 10.84 -1.74
C SER A 51 5.57 10.08 -0.81
N PHE A 52 5.72 10.55 0.42
CA PHE A 52 6.68 10.03 1.38
C PHE A 52 6.01 9.72 2.72
N THR A 53 6.19 8.50 3.20
CA THR A 53 5.78 8.06 4.54
C THR A 53 6.55 8.83 5.61
N PRO A 54 5.89 9.34 6.66
CA PRO A 54 6.52 10.09 7.75
C PRO A 54 7.29 9.18 8.73
N LEU A 55 8.25 8.37 8.23
CA LEU A 55 8.92 7.30 8.98
C LEU A 55 9.49 7.76 10.34
N GLY A 56 10.05 8.97 10.42
CA GLY A 56 10.62 9.52 11.65
C GLY A 56 9.60 9.80 12.75
N ASP A 57 8.33 9.99 12.39
CA ASP A 57 7.26 10.30 13.33
C ASP A 57 6.54 9.00 13.79
N LEU A 58 6.63 7.92 13.01
CA LEU A 58 6.00 6.63 13.30
C LEU A 58 6.71 5.85 14.42
N LYS A 59 6.06 4.77 14.88
CA LYS A 59 6.56 3.85 15.92
C LYS A 59 6.29 2.42 15.49
N GLY A 60 7.20 1.49 15.84
CA GLY A 60 7.10 0.09 15.40
C GLY A 60 7.40 -0.09 13.92
N ILE A 61 6.92 -1.20 13.35
CA ILE A 61 7.20 -1.58 11.96
C ILE A 61 5.99 -1.49 11.03
N ILE A 62 4.77 -1.45 11.56
CA ILE A 62 3.55 -1.36 10.75
C ILE A 62 3.26 0.11 10.46
N THR A 63 3.23 0.44 9.18
CA THR A 63 2.87 1.76 8.67
C THR A 63 1.35 1.88 8.64
N PRO A 64 0.74 2.88 9.30
CA PRO A 64 -0.71 3.10 9.20
C PRO A 64 -1.12 3.34 7.75
N SER A 65 -2.17 2.66 7.28
CA SER A 65 -2.56 2.65 5.86
C SER A 65 -2.81 4.05 5.28
N GLY A 66 -3.25 5.01 6.10
CA GLY A 66 -3.45 6.42 5.69
C GLY A 66 -2.18 7.22 5.42
N VAL A 67 -0.99 6.70 5.75
CA VAL A 67 0.30 7.38 5.52
C VAL A 67 1.34 6.51 4.80
N VAL A 68 0.90 5.38 4.25
CA VAL A 68 1.71 4.57 3.33
C VAL A 68 2.04 5.37 2.08
N PHE A 69 3.29 5.42 1.66
CA PHE A 69 3.71 6.25 0.54
C PHE A 69 2.97 5.86 -0.76
N GLU A 70 2.82 6.82 -1.66
CA GLU A 70 2.09 6.66 -2.91
C GLU A 70 3.03 6.90 -4.08
N ARG A 71 3.06 6.00 -5.08
CA ARG A 71 3.74 6.26 -6.36
C ARG A 71 2.76 5.94 -7.48
N TYR A 72 2.45 6.94 -8.30
CA TYR A 72 1.63 6.77 -9.50
C TYR A 72 2.38 7.16 -10.77
N HIS A 73 1.89 6.66 -11.90
CA HIS A 73 2.39 6.97 -13.24
C HIS A 73 1.31 7.55 -14.16
N ALA A 74 0.02 7.34 -13.84
CA ALA A 74 -1.11 8.03 -14.46
C ALA A 74 -2.16 8.49 -13.41
N GLY A 75 -1.71 8.78 -12.19
CA GLY A 75 -2.59 9.11 -11.08
C GLY A 75 -3.33 7.90 -10.51
N LEU A 76 -4.31 8.18 -9.66
CA LEU A 76 -5.07 7.18 -8.92
C LEU A 76 -6.42 6.90 -9.59
N PRO A 77 -6.66 5.69 -10.14
CA PRO A 77 -7.96 5.35 -10.69
C PRO A 77 -8.97 5.05 -9.56
N GLU A 78 -10.17 5.59 -9.68
CA GLU A 78 -11.29 5.20 -8.82
C GLU A 78 -11.96 3.96 -9.42
N ILE A 79 -11.67 2.79 -8.86
CA ILE A 79 -12.19 1.51 -9.36
C ILE A 79 -13.27 1.01 -8.41
N ASN A 80 -14.49 0.87 -8.93
CA ASN A 80 -15.56 0.17 -8.24
C ASN A 80 -15.21 -1.33 -8.16
N PRO A 81 -15.10 -1.95 -6.96
CA PRO A 81 -14.77 -3.37 -6.83
C PRO A 81 -15.77 -4.31 -7.54
N GLN A 82 -17.03 -3.92 -7.70
CA GLN A 82 -18.04 -4.70 -8.42
C GLN A 82 -17.85 -4.66 -9.95
N GLN A 83 -17.03 -3.74 -10.45
CA GLN A 83 -16.68 -3.61 -11.86
C GLN A 83 -15.23 -4.02 -12.15
N HIS A 84 -14.48 -4.42 -11.12
CA HIS A 84 -13.12 -4.89 -11.27
C HIS A 84 -13.07 -6.37 -11.61
N TYR A 85 -12.26 -6.72 -12.61
CA TYR A 85 -12.04 -8.08 -13.03
C TYR A 85 -10.56 -8.34 -13.25
N LEU A 86 -10.09 -9.49 -12.76
CA LEU A 86 -8.74 -9.99 -12.98
C LEU A 86 -8.76 -11.07 -14.06
N MET A 87 -8.11 -10.82 -15.19
CA MET A 87 -7.94 -11.81 -16.25
C MET A 87 -6.63 -12.59 -16.05
N ILE A 88 -6.69 -13.91 -16.16
CA ILE A 88 -5.53 -14.80 -16.18
C ILE A 88 -5.58 -15.62 -17.46
N HIS A 89 -4.61 -15.42 -18.35
CA HIS A 89 -4.56 -16.05 -19.67
C HIS A 89 -3.11 -16.28 -20.13
N GLY A 90 -2.94 -16.81 -21.34
CA GLY A 90 -1.63 -17.13 -21.92
C GLY A 90 -1.32 -18.61 -21.82
N LYS A 91 -0.16 -18.97 -21.25
CA LYS A 91 0.32 -20.35 -21.12
C LYS A 91 -0.33 -21.09 -19.94
N VAL A 92 -1.65 -21.23 -20.01
CA VAL A 92 -2.49 -21.90 -19.01
C VAL A 92 -3.53 -22.77 -19.72
N LYS A 93 -3.90 -23.91 -19.13
CA LYS A 93 -4.90 -24.82 -19.72
C LYS A 93 -6.30 -24.22 -19.78
N ARG A 94 -6.65 -23.40 -18.79
CA ARG A 94 -7.98 -22.79 -18.66
C ARG A 94 -7.85 -21.31 -18.31
N PRO A 95 -7.85 -20.42 -19.31
CA PRO A 95 -7.95 -18.98 -19.05
C PRO A 95 -9.22 -18.64 -18.28
N ILE A 96 -9.13 -17.70 -17.34
CA ILE A 96 -10.26 -17.28 -16.50
C ILE A 96 -10.31 -15.75 -16.36
N ILE A 97 -11.48 -15.26 -15.98
CA ILE A 97 -11.70 -13.90 -15.50
C ILE A 97 -12.33 -14.04 -14.12
N LEU A 98 -11.78 -13.37 -13.12
CA LEU A 98 -12.23 -13.40 -11.74
C LEU A 98 -12.80 -12.04 -11.34
N SER A 99 -14.00 -12.03 -10.79
CA SER A 99 -14.49 -10.93 -9.97
C SER A 99 -13.75 -10.88 -8.61
N MET A 100 -13.90 -9.78 -7.88
CA MET A 100 -13.35 -9.68 -6.52
C MET A 100 -13.91 -10.76 -5.58
N ASP A 101 -15.20 -11.07 -5.66
CA ASP A 101 -15.83 -12.09 -4.82
C ASP A 101 -15.31 -13.50 -5.12
N GLU A 102 -15.02 -13.81 -6.38
CA GLU A 102 -14.43 -15.09 -6.77
C GLU A 102 -12.98 -15.19 -6.33
N LEU A 103 -12.20 -14.10 -6.46
CA LEU A 103 -10.82 -14.05 -5.96
C LEU A 103 -10.77 -14.30 -4.45
N MET A 104 -11.66 -13.69 -3.68
CA MET A 104 -11.71 -13.83 -2.22
C MET A 104 -12.18 -15.20 -1.73
N ARG A 105 -12.64 -16.11 -2.62
CA ARG A 105 -12.99 -17.49 -2.27
C ARG A 105 -11.81 -18.45 -2.26
N PHE A 106 -10.67 -18.06 -2.86
CA PHE A 106 -9.46 -18.85 -2.77
C PHE A 106 -8.89 -18.82 -1.34
N PRO A 107 -8.07 -19.82 -0.95
CA PRO A 107 -7.38 -19.81 0.35
C PRO A 107 -6.54 -18.54 0.53
N SER A 108 -6.84 -17.78 1.57
CA SER A 108 -6.16 -16.52 1.87
C SER A 108 -4.97 -16.72 2.80
N VAL A 109 -3.96 -15.88 2.65
CA VAL A 109 -2.79 -15.79 3.52
C VAL A 109 -2.51 -14.33 3.87
N SER A 110 -1.94 -14.09 5.06
CA SER A 110 -1.53 -12.77 5.53
C SER A 110 -0.03 -12.77 5.81
N VAL A 111 0.69 -11.77 5.30
CA VAL A 111 2.14 -11.63 5.47
C VAL A 111 2.53 -10.19 5.78
N ILE A 112 3.47 -10.00 6.71
CA ILE A 112 4.05 -8.68 6.98
C ILE A 112 5.24 -8.48 6.05
N ARG A 113 5.15 -7.50 5.14
CA ARG A 113 6.21 -7.17 4.18
C ARG A 113 6.30 -5.67 3.95
N PHE A 114 7.51 -5.20 3.67
CA PHE A 114 7.71 -3.84 3.19
C PHE A 114 7.63 -3.79 1.67
N LEU A 115 7.15 -2.65 1.16
CA LEU A 115 7.32 -2.22 -0.21
C LEU A 115 8.26 -1.01 -0.20
N GLU A 116 9.24 -1.02 -1.09
CA GLU A 116 10.22 0.04 -1.25
C GLU A 116 10.30 0.44 -2.73
N CYS A 117 10.21 1.75 -2.98
CA CYS A 117 10.44 2.29 -4.31
C CYS A 117 11.91 2.12 -4.70
N PRO A 118 12.25 1.66 -5.92
CA PRO A 118 13.64 1.58 -6.36
C PRO A 118 14.36 2.94 -6.40
N ALA A 119 13.62 4.05 -6.39
CA ALA A 119 14.17 5.40 -6.31
C ALA A 119 14.33 5.92 -4.86
N ASN A 120 14.04 5.12 -3.83
CA ASN A 120 14.22 5.53 -2.43
C ASN A 120 15.69 5.86 -2.18
N GLY A 121 15.97 7.01 -1.55
CA GLY A 121 17.34 7.54 -1.42
C GLY A 121 17.98 8.06 -2.72
N GLY A 122 17.29 7.96 -3.86
CA GLY A 122 17.73 8.38 -5.21
C GLY A 122 18.33 9.79 -5.28
N MET A 123 17.77 10.70 -4.48
CA MET A 123 18.18 12.10 -4.44
C MET A 123 19.53 12.31 -3.75
N GLU A 124 19.92 11.39 -2.87
CA GLU A 124 21.09 11.53 -2.02
C GLU A 124 22.36 10.92 -2.64
N TRP A 125 22.27 10.27 -3.82
CA TRP A 125 23.39 9.55 -4.46
C TRP A 125 24.61 10.44 -4.75
N ARG A 126 24.40 11.74 -4.96
CA ARG A 126 25.46 12.71 -5.26
C ARG A 126 25.82 13.62 -4.09
N GLY A 127 25.26 13.35 -2.91
CA GLY A 127 25.45 14.15 -1.70
C GLY A 127 24.12 14.45 -1.00
N ALA A 128 24.22 14.95 0.23
CA ALA A 128 23.04 15.22 1.04
C ALA A 128 22.18 16.35 0.44
N GLN A 129 20.92 16.08 0.10
CA GLN A 129 20.00 17.08 -0.45
C GLN A 129 18.86 17.41 0.52
N MET A 130 18.37 16.43 1.27
CA MET A 130 17.19 16.56 2.12
C MET A 130 17.53 16.48 3.62
N ASN A 131 16.77 17.22 4.45
CA ASN A 131 17.03 17.34 5.89
C ASN A 131 16.11 16.50 6.79
N ARG A 132 15.33 15.57 6.23
CA ARG A 132 14.45 14.68 7.00
C ARG A 132 14.43 13.26 6.42
N VAL A 133 14.38 12.27 7.30
CA VAL A 133 14.25 10.85 6.93
C VAL A 133 13.01 10.56 6.09
N GLN A 134 11.93 11.32 6.30
CA GLN A 134 10.74 11.24 5.46
C GLN A 134 11.09 11.45 3.97
N PHE A 135 11.94 12.43 3.63
CA PHE A 135 12.26 12.69 2.23
C PHE A 135 13.39 11.79 1.70
N THR A 136 14.36 11.42 2.54
CA THR A 136 15.49 10.60 2.09
C THR A 136 15.14 9.12 1.97
N HIS A 137 14.28 8.58 2.85
CA HIS A 137 13.99 7.14 2.94
C HIS A 137 12.49 6.81 2.99
N GLY A 138 11.60 7.82 2.91
CA GLY A 138 10.15 7.63 3.06
C GLY A 138 9.43 7.08 1.85
N MET A 139 10.10 6.68 0.77
CA MET A 139 9.48 5.88 -0.31
C MET A 139 9.44 4.39 0.09
N LEU A 140 9.06 4.13 1.34
CA LEU A 140 9.04 2.82 1.98
C LEU A 140 7.86 2.75 2.95
N SER A 141 7.19 1.61 2.96
CA SER A 141 6.13 1.31 3.93
C SER A 141 6.08 -0.18 4.20
N CYS A 142 5.77 -0.55 5.44
CA CYS A 142 5.62 -1.95 5.85
C CYS A 142 4.22 -2.18 6.40
N CYS A 143 3.53 -3.18 5.87
CA CYS A 143 2.16 -3.49 6.21
C CYS A 143 1.97 -5.00 6.32
N GLU A 144 0.90 -5.40 6.99
CA GLU A 144 0.32 -6.72 6.78
C GLU A 144 -0.48 -6.70 5.48
N TRP A 145 -0.20 -7.65 4.59
CA TRP A 145 -0.88 -7.81 3.31
C TRP A 145 -1.65 -9.11 3.31
N THR A 146 -2.93 -9.05 2.96
CA THR A 146 -3.82 -10.22 2.90
C THR A 146 -4.31 -10.42 1.47
N GLY A 147 -4.21 -11.66 1.00
CA GLY A 147 -4.51 -12.02 -0.38
C GLY A 147 -4.39 -13.52 -0.64
N VAL A 148 -4.29 -13.87 -1.92
CA VAL A 148 -4.15 -15.25 -2.39
C VAL A 148 -2.74 -15.42 -2.96
N LEU A 149 -2.09 -16.55 -2.68
CA LEU A 149 -0.83 -16.88 -3.35
C LEU A 149 -1.07 -17.03 -4.86
N LEU A 150 -0.22 -16.40 -5.67
CA LEU A 150 -0.31 -16.47 -7.11
C LEU A 150 -0.14 -17.92 -7.60
N SER A 151 0.69 -18.73 -6.92
CA SER A 151 0.84 -20.16 -7.18
C SER A 151 -0.48 -20.93 -7.09
N THR A 152 -1.32 -20.64 -6.09
CA THR A 152 -2.62 -21.27 -5.90
C THR A 152 -3.54 -21.00 -7.10
N VAL A 153 -3.59 -19.76 -7.59
CA VAL A 153 -4.43 -19.42 -8.73
C VAL A 153 -3.87 -20.00 -10.04
N LEU A 154 -2.55 -20.02 -10.20
CA LEU A 154 -1.87 -20.60 -11.37
C LEU A 154 -2.04 -22.13 -11.45
N GLU A 155 -2.09 -22.82 -10.31
CA GLU A 155 -2.42 -24.24 -10.23
C GLU A 155 -3.85 -24.50 -10.70
N GLU A 156 -4.82 -23.73 -10.22
CA GLU A 156 -6.24 -23.83 -10.58
C GLU A 156 -6.51 -23.66 -12.09
N VAL A 157 -5.78 -22.75 -12.75
CA VAL A 157 -5.87 -22.55 -14.22
C VAL A 157 -4.99 -23.50 -15.02
N GLY A 158 -4.14 -24.28 -14.36
CA GLY A 158 -3.23 -25.24 -14.95
C GLY A 158 -2.12 -24.60 -15.78
N LEU A 159 -1.19 -23.90 -15.13
CA LEU A 159 0.03 -23.36 -15.73
C LEU A 159 0.79 -24.41 -16.57
N GLU A 160 1.18 -24.05 -17.79
CA GLU A 160 1.98 -24.91 -18.67
C GLU A 160 3.45 -25.00 -18.20
N LYS A 161 4.07 -26.18 -18.36
CA LYS A 161 5.43 -26.46 -17.88
C LYS A 161 6.53 -25.64 -18.59
N ASP A 162 6.27 -25.16 -19.79
CA ASP A 162 7.19 -24.34 -20.57
C ASP A 162 6.97 -22.83 -20.36
N ALA A 163 6.03 -22.43 -19.49
CA ALA A 163 5.90 -21.03 -19.07
C ALA A 163 7.18 -20.56 -18.34
N ARG A 164 7.57 -19.31 -18.57
CA ARG A 164 8.83 -18.73 -18.04
C ARG A 164 8.64 -17.39 -17.34
N TRP A 165 7.65 -16.62 -17.76
CA TRP A 165 7.41 -15.27 -17.30
C TRP A 165 5.92 -15.03 -17.13
N ILE A 166 5.60 -14.18 -16.16
CA ILE A 166 4.29 -13.55 -16.03
C ILE A 166 4.46 -12.08 -16.42
N LEU A 167 3.52 -11.58 -17.21
CA LEU A 167 3.34 -10.14 -17.41
C LEU A 167 2.14 -9.72 -16.57
N ALA A 168 2.38 -8.98 -15.49
CA ALA A 168 1.32 -8.37 -14.70
C ALA A 168 1.06 -6.96 -15.21
N GLU A 169 -0.21 -6.60 -15.37
CA GLU A 169 -0.66 -5.30 -15.89
C GLU A 169 -1.75 -4.72 -15.00
N GLY A 170 -1.67 -3.42 -14.75
CA GLY A 170 -2.61 -2.62 -14.00
C GLY A 170 -3.74 -2.05 -14.86
N ALA A 171 -4.80 -1.61 -14.18
CA ALA A 171 -6.00 -1.06 -14.81
C ALA A 171 -5.96 0.47 -14.99
N ASP A 172 -4.88 1.13 -14.55
CA ASP A 172 -4.73 2.58 -14.67
C ASP A 172 -4.25 2.99 -16.07
N GLY A 173 -4.29 4.29 -16.38
CA GLY A 173 -3.93 4.81 -17.70
C GLY A 173 -2.47 4.60 -18.11
N SER A 174 -1.58 4.22 -17.19
CA SER A 174 -0.19 3.87 -17.51
C SER A 174 0.04 2.37 -17.66
N HIS A 175 -0.93 1.53 -17.25
CA HIS A 175 -0.89 0.07 -17.23
C HIS A 175 0.23 -0.55 -16.35
N MET A 176 1.36 0.13 -16.16
CA MET A 176 2.50 -0.30 -15.34
C MET A 176 2.88 -1.78 -15.47
N SER A 177 2.98 -2.26 -16.71
CA SER A 177 3.22 -3.69 -16.94
C SER A 177 4.63 -4.10 -16.49
N ARG A 178 4.73 -5.23 -15.75
CA ARG A 178 5.99 -5.76 -15.23
C ARG A 178 6.11 -7.25 -15.50
N SER A 179 7.30 -7.66 -15.93
CA SER A 179 7.65 -9.06 -16.11
C SER A 179 8.22 -9.65 -14.83
N ILE A 180 7.71 -10.81 -14.42
CA ILE A 180 8.11 -11.54 -13.21
C ILE A 180 8.54 -12.95 -13.64
N PRO A 181 9.74 -13.42 -13.27
CA PRO A 181 10.15 -14.80 -13.54
C PRO A 181 9.18 -15.78 -12.88
N ILE A 182 8.85 -16.88 -13.56
CA ILE A 182 7.85 -17.83 -13.06
C ILE A 182 8.24 -18.43 -11.71
N GLU A 183 9.54 -18.66 -11.48
CA GLU A 183 10.06 -19.17 -10.22
C GLU A 183 9.72 -18.23 -9.05
N LYS A 184 9.91 -16.92 -9.22
CA LYS A 184 9.55 -15.94 -8.20
C LYS A 184 8.04 -15.82 -8.00
N ALA A 185 7.28 -15.92 -9.09
CA ALA A 185 5.82 -15.89 -9.02
C ALA A 185 5.24 -17.08 -8.24
N LEU A 186 5.85 -18.26 -8.37
CA LEU A 186 5.42 -19.49 -7.69
C LEU A 186 5.90 -19.59 -6.24
N ASP A 187 6.98 -18.89 -5.89
CA ASP A 187 7.57 -18.87 -4.55
C ASP A 187 6.65 -18.18 -3.53
N ASP A 188 6.43 -16.87 -3.68
CA ASP A 188 5.81 -16.08 -2.61
C ASP A 188 4.97 -14.89 -3.09
N ALA A 189 4.74 -14.77 -4.40
CA ALA A 189 3.95 -13.69 -4.96
C ALA A 189 2.47 -13.86 -4.58
N MET A 190 1.79 -12.74 -4.36
CA MET A 190 0.40 -12.70 -3.91
C MET A 190 -0.41 -11.73 -4.76
N ILE A 191 -1.67 -12.07 -4.99
CA ILE A 191 -2.70 -11.13 -5.42
C ILE A 191 -3.39 -10.63 -4.15
N VAL A 192 -3.09 -9.39 -3.77
CA VAL A 192 -3.54 -8.79 -2.50
C VAL A 192 -4.82 -7.99 -2.67
N TYR A 193 -5.72 -8.06 -1.69
CA TYR A 193 -6.97 -7.29 -1.66
C TYR A 193 -7.22 -6.61 -0.31
N ALA A 194 -6.35 -6.83 0.68
CA ALA A 194 -6.43 -6.20 1.99
C ALA A 194 -5.05 -5.82 2.54
N GLN A 195 -5.04 -4.77 3.35
CA GLN A 195 -3.88 -4.12 3.95
C GLN A 195 -4.20 -3.74 5.40
N ASN A 196 -3.38 -4.21 6.34
CA ASN A 196 -3.53 -3.94 7.79
C ASN A 196 -4.95 -4.23 8.32
N GLY A 197 -5.54 -5.35 7.89
CA GLY A 197 -6.86 -5.80 8.36
C GLY A 197 -8.08 -5.20 7.66
N GLU A 198 -7.90 -4.29 6.69
CA GLU A 198 -8.99 -3.70 5.91
C GLU A 198 -8.74 -3.79 4.40
N ALA A 199 -9.72 -3.41 3.58
CA ALA A 199 -9.53 -3.32 2.13
C ALA A 199 -8.36 -2.38 1.77
N LEU A 200 -7.72 -2.62 0.63
CA LEU A 200 -6.70 -1.71 0.10
C LEU A 200 -7.24 -0.28 0.05
N ARG A 201 -6.39 0.69 0.39
CA ARG A 201 -6.70 2.10 0.10
C ARG A 201 -6.77 2.28 -1.42
N PRO A 202 -7.65 3.17 -1.91
CA PRO A 202 -7.66 3.52 -3.32
C PRO A 202 -6.26 3.96 -3.73
#